data_AF-A0A6N7WC92-F1
#
_entry.id   AF-A0A6N7WC92-F1
#
_cell.length_a   1.000
_cell.length_b   1.000
_cell.length_c   1.000
_cell.angle_alpha   90.00
_cell.angle_beta   90.00
_cell.angle_gamma   90.00
#
_symmetry.space_group_name_H-M   'P 1'
#
loop_
_entity.id
_entity.type
_entity.pdbx_description
1 polymer ?
#
loop_
_entity_poly.entity_id
_entity_poly.type
_entity_poly.pdbx_seq_one_letter_code
_entity_poly.pdbx_strand_id
1 'polypeptide(L)'
;MKPSSFQTTIENQFDYICKRAMDDERKDYMKALSRQSKRETLFSDMGDYLVSQFATTDSYSSDFHIFMLNGLSVGVENDLLSEALRNLTDKKREIILLYYFMDMNDTEIADLLNLNRSTVYRHRTSGLAFIKEFMEGTEE
;
A
#
# COMPACT_ATOMS: atom_id res chain seq x y z
N MET A 1 -8.74 55.13 44.32
CA MET A 1 -9.21 54.77 45.69
C MET A 1 -8.55 53.45 46.08
N LYS A 2 -8.03 53.33 47.31
CA LYS A 2 -7.60 52.01 47.80
C LYS A 2 -8.85 51.15 48.03
N PRO A 3 -8.88 49.89 47.57
CA PRO A 3 -10.00 49.00 47.87
C PRO A 3 -10.17 48.86 49.38
N SER A 4 -11.42 48.75 49.82
CA SER A 4 -11.75 48.41 51.21
C SER A 4 -11.13 47.04 51.56
N SER A 5 -10.77 46.82 52.83
CA SER A 5 -10.21 45.52 53.26
C SER A 5 -11.14 44.34 52.92
N PHE A 6 -12.46 44.59 52.91
CA PHE A 6 -13.45 43.61 52.47
C PHE A 6 -13.32 43.27 50.99
N GLN A 7 -13.20 44.28 50.12
CA GLN A 7 -13.07 44.08 48.68
C GLN A 7 -11.78 43.35 48.33
N THR A 8 -10.65 43.71 48.96
CA THR A 8 -9.38 42.99 48.79
C THR A 8 -9.48 41.53 49.23
N THR A 9 -10.26 41.24 50.27
CA THR A 9 -10.47 39.86 50.73
C THR A 9 -11.23 39.04 49.69
N ILE A 10 -12.28 39.61 49.07
CA ILE A 10 -13.05 38.94 48.01
C ILE A 10 -12.17 38.69 46.76
N GLU A 11 -11.40 39.69 46.35
CA GLU A 11 -10.46 39.58 45.21
C GLU A 11 -9.42 38.47 45.45
N ASN A 12 -8.84 38.40 46.65
CA ASN A 12 -7.87 37.36 47.02
C ASN A 12 -8.50 35.95 47.07
N GLN A 13 -9.73 35.82 47.54
CA GLN A 13 -10.45 34.53 47.55
C GLN A 13 -10.72 34.03 46.14
N PHE A 14 -11.14 34.93 45.24
CA PHE A 14 -11.36 34.60 43.84
C PHE A 14 -10.05 34.20 43.15
N ASP A 15 -8.98 34.98 43.31
CA ASP A 15 -7.65 34.68 42.78
C ASP A 15 -7.14 33.30 43.26
N TYR A 16 -7.32 32.99 44.55
CA TYR A 16 -6.97 31.68 45.09
C TYR A 16 -7.74 30.53 44.42
N ILE A 17 -9.05 30.70 44.18
CA ILE A 17 -9.87 29.70 43.50
C ILE A 17 -9.39 29.50 42.05
N CYS A 18 -9.12 30.60 41.33
CA CYS A 18 -8.61 30.53 39.96
C CYS A 18 -7.26 29.79 39.89
N LYS A 19 -6.31 30.13 40.76
CA LYS A 19 -5.01 29.45 40.82
C LYS A 19 -5.15 27.96 41.14
N ARG A 20 -6.00 27.62 42.10
CA ARG A 20 -6.27 26.22 42.46
C ARG A 20 -6.90 25.45 41.30
N ALA A 21 -7.87 26.05 40.59
CA ALA A 21 -8.50 25.42 39.44
C ALA A 21 -7.47 25.13 38.32
N MET A 22 -6.57 26.08 38.03
CA MET A 22 -5.49 25.88 37.07
C MET A 22 -4.53 24.75 37.50
N ASP A 23 -4.17 24.71 38.78
CA ASP A 23 -3.30 23.66 39.32
C ASP A 23 -3.94 22.27 39.28
N ASP A 24 -5.23 22.18 39.56
CA ASP A 24 -5.96 20.91 39.53
C ASP A 24 -6.15 20.43 38.09
N GLU A 25 -6.47 21.32 37.14
CA GLU A 25 -6.53 20.99 35.72
C GLU A 25 -5.18 20.48 35.20
N ARG A 26 -4.08 21.14 35.59
CA ARG A 26 -2.73 20.68 35.24
C ARG A 26 -2.45 19.27 35.78
N LYS A 27 -2.86 18.96 37.02
CA LYS A 27 -2.67 17.61 37.59
C LYS A 27 -3.50 16.57 36.83
N ASP A 28 -4.74 16.90 36.48
CA ASP A 28 -5.62 15.99 35.78
C ASP A 28 -5.16 15.73 34.35
N TYR A 29 -4.66 16.75 33.65
CA TYR A 29 -3.98 16.59 32.36
C TYR A 29 -2.77 15.64 32.45
N MET A 30 -1.90 15.82 33.45
CA MET A 30 -0.73 14.94 33.64
C MET A 30 -1.15 13.49 33.97
N LYS A 31 -2.24 13.30 34.72
CA LYS A 31 -2.80 11.95 34.95
C LYS A 31 -3.34 11.34 33.66
N ALA A 32 -3.98 12.13 32.80
CA ALA A 32 -4.48 11.66 31.51
C ALA A 32 -3.33 11.18 30.61
N LEU A 33 -2.27 11.99 30.47
CA LEU A 33 -1.06 11.62 29.74
C LEU A 33 -0.43 10.33 30.27
N SER A 34 -0.30 10.18 31.59
CA SER A 34 0.25 8.97 32.21
C SER A 34 -0.63 7.72 31.98
N ARG A 35 -1.95 7.87 31.86
CA ARG A 35 -2.86 6.76 31.52
C ARG A 35 -2.73 6.36 30.05
N GLN A 36 -2.49 7.33 29.16
CA GLN A 36 -2.28 7.10 27.74
C GLN A 36 -0.94 6.40 27.49
N SER A 37 0.15 6.89 28.09
CA SER A 37 1.50 6.32 27.92
C SER A 37 1.66 4.88 28.44
N LYS A 38 0.73 4.41 29.29
CA LYS A 38 0.68 3.01 29.74
C LYS A 38 0.08 2.05 28.70
N ARG A 39 -0.62 2.58 27.70
CA ARG A 39 -1.32 1.81 26.66
C ARG A 39 -0.77 2.06 25.26
N GLU A 40 -0.20 3.23 25.03
CA GLU A 40 0.20 3.71 23.72
C GLU A 40 1.67 4.12 23.72
N THR A 41 2.32 4.00 22.56
CA THR A 41 3.67 4.47 22.28
C THR A 41 3.65 5.16 20.92
N LEU A 42 4.40 6.25 20.77
CA LEU A 42 4.49 6.97 19.50
C LEU A 42 5.20 6.12 18.46
N PHE A 43 4.80 6.25 17.20
CA PHE A 43 5.47 5.55 16.09
C PHE A 43 6.93 5.98 15.93
N SER A 44 7.27 7.23 16.27
CA SER A 44 8.66 7.73 16.30
C SER A 44 9.54 7.03 17.33
N ASP A 45 8.92 6.49 18.39
CA ASP A 45 9.61 5.83 19.50
C ASP A 45 9.64 4.30 19.30
N MET A 46 9.02 3.80 18.22
CA MET A 46 9.07 2.41 17.79
C MET A 46 10.12 2.22 16.69
N GLY A 47 10.69 1.01 16.58
CA GLY A 47 11.62 0.70 15.49
C GLY A 47 10.89 0.58 14.15
N ASP A 48 11.52 1.06 13.07
CA ASP A 48 10.97 1.06 11.71
C ASP A 48 10.45 -0.32 11.27
N TYR A 49 11.11 -1.39 11.70
CA TYR A 49 10.69 -2.77 11.43
C TYR A 49 9.30 -3.12 11.99
N LEU A 50 8.94 -2.60 13.18
CA LEU A 50 7.61 -2.83 13.76
C LEU A 50 6.58 -1.91 13.10
N VAL A 51 6.95 -0.66 12.83
CA VAL A 51 6.07 0.31 12.15
C VAL A 51 5.69 -0.19 10.76
N SER A 52 6.63 -0.76 10.01
CA SER A 52 6.38 -1.30 8.67
C SER A 52 5.44 -2.51 8.67
N GLN A 53 5.36 -3.29 9.76
CA GLN A 53 4.38 -4.38 9.87
C GLN A 53 2.94 -3.89 9.98
N PHE A 54 2.74 -2.67 10.48
CA PHE A 54 1.41 -2.06 10.57
C PHE A 54 1.05 -1.26 9.32
N ALA A 55 2.02 -1.03 8.42
CA ALA A 55 1.78 -0.32 7.18
C ALA A 55 0.87 -1.15 6.28
N THR A 56 -0.10 -0.49 5.67
CA THR A 56 -0.88 -1.03 4.55
C THR A 56 -0.75 -0.03 3.41
N THR A 57 -0.44 -0.53 2.23
CA THR A 57 -0.52 0.24 0.99
C THR A 57 -1.84 -0.07 0.33
N ASP A 58 -2.57 0.99 -0.03
CA ASP A 58 -3.72 0.85 -0.91
C ASP A 58 -3.24 0.32 -2.28
N SER A 59 -4.03 -0.56 -2.90
CA SER A 59 -3.84 -0.97 -4.28
C SER A 59 -4.90 -0.30 -5.13
N TYR A 60 -4.46 0.49 -6.11
CA TYR A 60 -5.34 1.17 -7.04
C TYR A 60 -5.32 0.49 -8.41
N SER A 61 -6.40 0.61 -9.16
CA SER A 61 -6.46 0.09 -10.54
C SER A 61 -5.44 0.77 -11.47
N SER A 62 -4.98 1.98 -11.11
CA SER A 62 -3.91 2.71 -11.81
C SER A 62 -2.55 2.05 -11.72
N ASP A 63 -2.36 1.15 -10.75
CA ASP A 63 -1.08 0.52 -10.47
C ASP A 63 -0.84 -0.68 -11.41
N PHE A 64 -1.82 -0.99 -12.27
CA PHE A 64 -1.77 -2.12 -13.19
C PHE A 64 -1.80 -1.69 -14.66
N HIS A 65 -0.95 -2.31 -15.46
CA HIS A 65 -1.06 -2.33 -16.90
C HIS A 65 -2.08 -3.38 -17.34
N ILE A 66 -3.15 -2.95 -17.99
CA ILE A 66 -4.24 -3.84 -18.39
C ILE A 66 -4.03 -4.39 -19.80
N PHE A 67 -4.11 -5.71 -19.93
CA PHE A 67 -4.16 -6.44 -21.19
C PHE A 67 -5.55 -7.07 -21.38
N MET A 68 -6.16 -6.83 -22.54
CA MET A 68 -7.45 -7.43 -22.87
C MET A 68 -7.26 -8.77 -23.60
N LEU A 69 -7.92 -9.80 -23.10
CA LEU A 69 -7.82 -11.19 -23.58
C LEU A 69 -9.23 -11.78 -23.65
N ASN A 70 -9.78 -11.98 -24.85
CA ASN A 70 -11.12 -12.56 -25.05
C ASN A 70 -12.23 -11.93 -24.19
N GLY A 71 -12.17 -10.61 -23.98
CA GLY A 71 -13.14 -9.86 -23.16
C GLY A 71 -12.84 -9.85 -21.66
N LEU A 72 -11.79 -10.53 -21.21
CA LEU A 72 -11.25 -10.49 -19.85
C LEU A 72 -10.09 -9.51 -19.76
N SER A 73 -9.93 -8.86 -18.60
CA SER A 73 -8.82 -7.96 -18.31
C SER A 73 -7.78 -8.65 -17.43
N VAL A 74 -6.53 -8.65 -17.86
CA VAL A 74 -5.37 -9.09 -17.07
C VAL A 74 -4.56 -7.88 -16.63
N GLY A 75 -4.44 -7.66 -15.33
CA GLY A 75 -3.62 -6.60 -14.75
C GLY A 75 -2.20 -7.07 -14.46
N VAL A 76 -1.20 -6.32 -14.90
CA VAL A 76 0.21 -6.55 -14.61
C VAL A 76 0.77 -5.34 -13.87
N GLU A 77 1.15 -5.52 -12.61
CA GLU A 77 1.66 -4.45 -11.74
C GLU A 77 3.10 -4.04 -12.11
N ASN A 78 3.94 -5.00 -12.45
CA ASN A 78 5.34 -4.73 -12.74
C ASN A 78 5.50 -4.03 -14.12
N ASP A 79 5.97 -2.78 -14.10
CA ASP A 79 6.17 -1.94 -15.29
C ASP A 79 7.05 -2.63 -16.33
N LEU A 80 8.20 -3.16 -15.92
CA LEU A 80 9.17 -3.80 -16.80
C LEU A 80 8.60 -5.05 -17.50
N LEU A 81 7.89 -5.89 -16.74
CA LEU A 81 7.19 -7.05 -17.29
C LEU A 81 6.09 -6.62 -18.25
N SER A 82 5.36 -5.55 -17.93
CA SER A 82 4.32 -5.02 -18.82
C SER A 82 4.92 -4.58 -20.16
N GLU A 83 6.08 -3.95 -20.14
CA GLU A 83 6.78 -3.49 -21.33
C GLU A 83 7.30 -4.68 -22.16
N ALA A 84 7.89 -5.68 -21.51
CA ALA A 84 8.30 -6.92 -22.17
C ALA A 84 7.11 -7.61 -22.87
N LEU A 85 5.95 -7.69 -22.19
CA LEU A 85 4.72 -8.24 -22.76
C LEU A 85 4.20 -7.43 -23.95
N ARG A 86 4.25 -6.10 -23.89
CA ARG A 86 3.85 -5.21 -25.00
C ARG A 86 4.73 -5.40 -26.24
N ASN A 87 6.01 -5.71 -26.06
CA ASN A 87 6.96 -5.95 -27.16
C ASN A 87 6.85 -7.37 -27.78
N LEU A 88 6.11 -8.29 -27.16
CA LEU A 88 5.76 -9.56 -27.80
C LEU A 88 4.75 -9.37 -28.94
N THR A 89 4.84 -10.22 -29.95
CA THR A 89 3.77 -10.35 -30.95
C THR A 89 2.46 -10.77 -30.30
N ASP A 90 1.33 -10.31 -30.83
CA ASP A 90 0.01 -10.52 -30.21
C ASP A 90 -0.26 -11.99 -29.90
N LYS A 91 0.04 -12.91 -30.83
CA LYS A 91 -0.12 -14.37 -30.59
C LYS A 91 0.76 -14.89 -29.46
N LYS A 92 2.01 -14.44 -29.36
CA LYS A 92 2.89 -14.89 -28.27
C LYS A 92 2.40 -14.34 -26.93
N ARG A 93 2.01 -13.06 -26.90
CA ARG A 93 1.46 -12.41 -25.72
C ARG A 93 0.19 -13.12 -25.25
N GLU A 94 -0.74 -13.39 -26.16
CA GLU A 94 -1.98 -14.11 -25.89
C GLU A 94 -1.72 -15.49 -25.26
N ILE A 95 -0.83 -16.28 -25.86
CA ILE A 95 -0.46 -17.60 -25.34
C ILE A 95 0.20 -17.52 -23.96
N ILE A 96 1.08 -16.53 -23.73
CA ILE A 96 1.73 -16.31 -22.43
C ILE A 96 0.70 -15.94 -21.37
N LEU A 97 -0.21 -15.02 -21.68
CA LEU A 97 -1.26 -14.59 -20.76
C LEU A 97 -2.22 -15.76 -20.42
N LEU A 98 -2.65 -16.54 -21.41
CA LEU A 98 -3.48 -17.72 -21.18
C LEU A 98 -2.78 -18.76 -20.29
N TYR A 99 -1.49 -19.00 -20.53
CA TYR A 99 -0.76 -20.03 -19.78
C TYR A 99 -0.49 -19.63 -18.33
N TYR A 100 -0.01 -18.40 -18.10
CA TYR A 100 0.48 -17.98 -16.78
C TYR A 100 -0.53 -17.21 -15.94
N PHE A 101 -1.53 -16.56 -16.56
CA PHE A 101 -2.51 -15.73 -15.85
C PHE A 101 -3.91 -16.37 -15.83
N MET A 102 -4.18 -17.33 -16.71
CA MET A 102 -5.45 -18.07 -16.75
C MET A 102 -5.29 -19.56 -16.42
N ASP A 103 -4.09 -19.99 -16.00
CA ASP A 103 -3.75 -21.37 -15.63
C ASP A 103 -4.12 -22.43 -16.70
N MET A 104 -4.16 -22.04 -17.98
CA MET A 104 -4.45 -22.97 -19.08
C MET A 104 -3.20 -23.71 -19.53
N ASN A 105 -3.33 -25.01 -19.80
CA ASN A 105 -2.22 -25.79 -20.37
C ASN A 105 -2.13 -25.67 -21.89
N ASP A 106 -0.98 -26.07 -22.48
CA ASP A 106 -0.74 -25.96 -23.93
C ASP A 106 -1.81 -26.66 -24.80
N THR A 107 -2.51 -27.67 -24.27
CA THR A 107 -3.59 -28.37 -24.99
C THR A 107 -4.88 -27.55 -24.99
N GLU A 108 -5.28 -27.02 -23.83
CA GLU A 108 -6.47 -26.17 -23.72
C GLU A 108 -6.32 -24.89 -24.55
N ILE A 109 -5.12 -24.30 -24.55
CA ILE A 109 -4.81 -23.12 -25.38
C ILE A 109 -4.84 -23.49 -26.87
N ALA A 110 -4.33 -24.65 -27.24
CA ALA A 110 -4.35 -25.13 -28.62
C ALA A 110 -5.79 -25.30 -29.13
N ASP A 111 -6.65 -25.90 -28.31
CA ASP A 111 -8.07 -26.08 -28.62
C ASP A 111 -8.79 -24.72 -28.71
N LEU A 112 -8.53 -23.81 -27.76
CA LEU A 112 -9.12 -22.47 -27.73
C LEU A 112 -8.74 -21.64 -28.98
N LEU A 113 -7.47 -21.66 -29.37
CA LEU A 113 -6.95 -20.85 -30.48
C LEU A 113 -7.01 -21.56 -31.83
N ASN A 114 -7.54 -22.80 -31.88
CA ASN A 114 -7.54 -23.67 -33.06
C ASN A 114 -6.12 -23.81 -33.67
N LEU A 115 -5.14 -24.10 -32.81
CA LEU A 115 -3.74 -24.29 -33.14
C LEU A 115 -3.28 -25.72 -32.82
N ASN A 116 -2.14 -26.12 -33.37
CA ASN A 116 -1.47 -27.33 -32.90
C ASN A 116 -0.80 -27.07 -31.54
N ARG A 117 -0.87 -28.03 -30.61
CA ARG A 117 -0.17 -27.98 -29.31
C ARG A 117 1.32 -27.63 -29.46
N SER A 118 1.99 -28.17 -30.47
CA SER A 118 3.40 -27.89 -30.74
C SER A 118 3.67 -26.43 -31.13
N THR A 119 2.72 -25.78 -31.81
CA THR A 119 2.78 -24.35 -32.14
C THR A 119 2.63 -23.51 -30.87
N VAL A 120 1.69 -23.86 -29.99
CA VAL A 120 1.52 -23.21 -28.69
C VAL A 120 2.78 -23.30 -27.85
N TYR A 121 3.33 -24.51 -27.71
CA TYR A 121 4.59 -24.75 -27.01
C TYR A 121 5.73 -23.86 -27.56
N ARG A 122 5.94 -23.83 -28.88
CA ARG A 122 6.97 -23.01 -29.51
C ARG A 122 6.76 -21.51 -29.26
N HIS A 123 5.54 -21.01 -29.35
CA HIS A 123 5.23 -19.62 -29.06
C HIS A 123 5.46 -19.28 -27.59
N ARG A 124 5.06 -20.15 -26.66
CA ARG A 124 5.30 -19.98 -25.23
C ARG A 124 6.79 -19.97 -24.91
N THR A 125 7.55 -20.97 -25.35
CA THR A 125 9.00 -21.06 -25.08
C THR A 125 9.76 -19.88 -25.68
N SER A 126 9.48 -19.51 -26.94
CA SER A 126 10.15 -18.36 -27.57
C SER A 126 9.67 -17.01 -27.04
N GLY A 127 8.44 -16.91 -26.53
CA GLY A 127 7.93 -15.73 -25.85
C GLY A 127 8.61 -15.52 -24.51
N LEU A 128 8.77 -16.58 -23.71
CA LEU A 128 9.51 -16.54 -22.45
C LEU A 128 10.99 -16.20 -22.64
N ALA A 129 11.63 -16.77 -23.66
CA ALA A 129 13.02 -16.43 -23.98
C ALA A 129 13.18 -14.93 -24.29
N PHE A 130 12.24 -14.36 -25.05
CA PHE A 130 12.22 -12.92 -25.32
C PHE A 130 11.98 -12.09 -24.06
N ILE A 131 10.99 -12.45 -23.23
CA ILE A 131 10.73 -11.71 -21.98
C ILE A 131 11.98 -11.72 -21.10
N LYS A 132 12.63 -12.87 -20.96
CA LYS A 132 13.87 -13.01 -20.20
C LYS A 132 14.96 -12.09 -20.74
N GLU A 133 15.26 -12.15 -22.04
CA GLU A 133 16.27 -11.31 -22.68
C GLU A 133 15.95 -9.82 -22.55
N PHE A 134 14.68 -9.45 -22.74
CA PHE A 134 14.21 -8.07 -22.60
C PHE A 134 14.48 -7.53 -21.19
N MET A 135 14.10 -8.30 -20.17
CA MET A 135 14.22 -7.89 -18.77
C MET A 135 15.68 -7.90 -18.27
N GLU A 136 16.51 -8.85 -18.72
CA GLU A 136 17.94 -8.88 -18.39
C GLU A 136 18.71 -7.76 -19.09
N GLY A 137 18.29 -7.35 -20.29
CA GLY A 137 18.91 -6.27 -21.06
C GLY A 137 18.53 -4.85 -20.61
N THR A 138 17.60 -4.69 -19.67
CA THR A 138 17.18 -3.37 -19.14
C THR A 138 17.93 -2.95 -17.87
N GLU A 139 18.85 -3.79 -17.38
CA GLU A 139 19.68 -3.51 -16.19
C GLU A 139 20.96 -2.68 -16.49
N GLU A 140 21.07 -2.02 -17.65
CA GLU A 140 22.17 -1.08 -18.00
C GLU A 140 21.78 0.40 -17.94
#